data_AF-A4AKP2-F1
#
_entry.id   AF-A4AKP2-F1
#
_cell.length_a   1.000
_cell.length_b   1.000
_cell.length_c   1.000
_cell.angle_alpha   90.00
_cell.angle_beta   90.00
_cell.angle_gamma   90.00
#
_symmetry.space_group_name_H-M   'P 1'
#
loop_
_entity.id
_entity.type
_entity.pdbx_description
1 polymer ?
#
loop_
_entity_poly.entity_id
_entity_poly.type
_entity_poly.pdbx_seq_one_letter_code
_entity_poly.pdbx_strand_id
1 'polypeptide(L)'
;MLLSPSFAAEHELSATTDTPAMSLALSAEDRAEVDRFFDNAVAAGASPRRDTIDLGFMYSRGASDPDGHQLDFVWMGMSAAPK
;
A
#
# COMPACT_ATOMS: atom_id res chain seq x y z
N MET A 1 6.93 -10.13 21.58
CA MET A 1 7.28 -8.78 21.06
C MET A 1 8.63 -8.95 20.37
N LEU A 2 8.66 -8.97 19.03
CA LEU A 2 9.81 -9.39 18.21
C LEU A 2 10.88 -8.30 18.02
N LEU A 3 10.69 -7.13 18.62
CA LEU A 3 11.60 -6.00 18.50
C LEU A 3 12.45 -5.87 19.76
N SER A 4 13.27 -6.89 20.04
CA SER A 4 14.35 -6.76 21.02
C SER A 4 15.55 -6.07 20.36
N PRO A 5 16.39 -5.34 21.12
CA PRO A 5 17.59 -4.68 20.58
C PRO A 5 18.54 -5.63 19.84
N SER A 6 18.56 -6.89 20.26
CA SER A 6 19.33 -7.96 19.62
C SER A 6 18.84 -8.33 18.22
N PHE A 7 17.53 -8.27 17.95
CA PHE A 7 16.95 -8.61 16.65
C PHE A 7 17.28 -7.55 15.59
N ALA A 8 17.23 -6.26 15.96
CA ALA A 8 17.57 -5.15 15.07
C ALA A 8 19.08 -5.07 14.76
N ALA A 9 19.94 -5.62 15.62
CA ALA A 9 21.39 -5.67 15.37
C ALA A 9 21.78 -6.72 14.31
N GLU A 10 20.94 -7.73 14.09
CA GLU A 10 21.18 -8.80 13.11
C GLU A 10 20.58 -8.50 11.73
N HIS A 11 19.61 -7.58 11.65
CA HIS A 11 18.90 -7.23 10.43
C HIS A 11 19.05 -5.74 10.12
N GLU A 12 19.79 -5.42 9.08
CA GLU A 12 19.92 -4.06 8.56
C GLU A 12 18.59 -3.60 7.95
N LEU A 13 17.90 -2.69 8.62
CA LEU A 13 16.75 -1.98 8.05
C LEU A 13 17.31 -0.94 7.06
N SER A 14 17.07 -1.14 5.77
CA SER A 14 17.43 -0.17 4.75
C SER A 14 16.70 1.15 5.03
N ALA A 15 17.45 2.21 5.34
CA ALA A 15 16.93 3.58 5.44
C ALA A 15 16.75 4.23 4.05
N THR A 16 16.92 3.46 2.98
CA THR A 16 16.90 3.94 1.60
C THR A 16 15.53 3.71 0.99
N THR A 17 14.94 4.74 0.37
CA THR A 17 13.65 4.65 -0.33
C THR A 17 13.66 3.70 -1.53
N ASP A 18 14.84 3.24 -1.97
CA ASP A 18 15.01 2.33 -3.12
C ASP A 18 14.61 0.88 -2.82
N THR A 19 14.47 0.49 -1.55
CA THR A 19 13.97 -0.84 -1.18
C THR A 19 12.83 -0.70 -0.18
N PRO A 20 11.60 -1.06 -0.55
CA PRO A 20 10.47 -0.89 0.35
C PRO A 20 10.61 -1.82 1.55
N ALA A 21 10.69 -1.24 2.75
CA ALA A 21 10.74 -2.00 4.00
C ALA A 21 9.45 -2.79 4.25
N MET A 22 8.32 -2.32 3.69
CA MET A 22 7.01 -2.92 3.83
C MET A 22 6.11 -2.58 2.63
N SER A 23 5.23 -3.52 2.27
CA SER A 23 4.07 -3.27 1.41
C SER A 23 2.79 -3.66 2.15
N LEU A 24 1.74 -2.83 2.04
CA LEU A 24 0.44 -3.02 2.68
C LEU A 24 -0.68 -2.80 1.68
N ALA A 25 -1.55 -3.80 1.54
CA ALA A 25 -2.79 -3.70 0.78
C ALA A 25 -3.98 -3.51 1.71
N LEU A 26 -4.74 -2.42 1.52
CA LEU A 26 -5.91 -2.06 2.31
C LEU A 26 -7.17 -2.28 1.48
N SER A 27 -8.07 -3.14 1.98
CA SER A 27 -9.36 -3.40 1.34
C SER A 27 -10.30 -2.21 1.52
N ALA A 28 -10.95 -1.82 0.43
CA ALA A 28 -12.03 -0.83 0.39
C ALA A 28 -13.36 -1.51 0.04
N GLU A 29 -14.46 -0.95 0.55
CA GLU A 29 -15.83 -1.43 0.35
C GLU A 29 -16.32 -1.19 -1.08
N ASP A 30 -15.87 -0.09 -1.70
CA ASP A 30 -16.18 0.28 -3.07
C ASP A 30 -15.04 1.05 -3.76
N ARG A 31 -15.23 1.39 -5.03
CA ARG A 31 -14.25 2.12 -5.83
C ARG A 31 -14.02 3.56 -5.35
N ALA A 32 -15.07 4.22 -4.85
CA ALA A 32 -14.95 5.58 -4.35
C ALA A 32 -14.14 5.63 -3.05
N GLU A 33 -14.19 4.57 -2.25
CA GLU A 33 -13.37 4.46 -1.06
C GLU A 33 -11.88 4.27 -1.39
N VAL A 34 -11.54 3.53 -2.46
CA VAL A 34 -10.16 3.47 -2.98
C VAL A 34 -9.64 4.87 -3.31
N ASP A 35 -10.43 5.68 -4.02
CA ASP A 35 -10.06 7.06 -4.35
C ASP A 35 -9.91 7.92 -3.10
N ARG A 36 -10.84 7.81 -2.15
CA ARG A 36 -10.79 8.53 -0.87
C ARG A 36 -9.53 8.21 -0.08
N PHE A 37 -9.14 6.94 0.02
CA PHE A 37 -7.92 6.56 0.72
C PHE A 37 -6.66 7.06 0.01
N PHE A 38 -6.63 6.91 -1.32
CA PHE A 38 -5.52 7.39 -2.13
C PHE A 38 -5.33 8.90 -1.99
N ASP A 39 -6.40 9.68 -2.13
CA ASP A 39 -6.36 11.14 -2.05
C ASP A 39 -5.92 11.59 -0.65
N ASN A 40 -6.38 10.92 0.41
CA ASN A 40 -5.93 11.18 1.78
C ASN A 40 -4.43 10.87 1.96
N ALA A 41 -3.94 9.77 1.39
CA ALA A 41 -2.53 9.42 1.47
C ALA A 41 -1.65 10.45 0.75
N VAL A 42 -2.07 10.91 -0.43
CA VAL A 42 -1.37 11.96 -1.17
C VAL A 42 -1.41 13.29 -0.43
N ALA A 43 -2.56 13.67 0.12
CA ALA A 43 -2.69 14.87 0.95
C ALA A 43 -1.79 14.82 2.20
N ALA A 44 -1.52 13.62 2.72
CA ALA A 44 -0.59 13.38 3.83
C ALA A 44 0.89 13.29 3.42
N GLY A 45 1.22 13.46 2.13
CA GLY A 45 2.59 13.50 1.62
C GLY A 45 3.07 12.22 0.93
N ALA A 46 2.20 11.23 0.73
CA ALA A 46 2.55 10.08 -0.09
C ALA A 46 2.67 10.47 -1.58
N SER A 47 3.64 9.86 -2.28
CA SER A 47 3.83 10.02 -3.71
C SER A 47 3.03 8.97 -4.49
N PRO A 48 2.21 9.35 -5.47
CA PRO A 48 1.53 8.41 -6.36
C PRO A 48 2.49 7.41 -7.01
N ARG A 49 2.15 6.12 -6.96
CA ARG A 49 2.73 5.14 -7.88
C ARG A 49 2.02 5.18 -9.22
N ARG A 50 2.72 4.78 -10.28
CA ARG A 50 2.25 4.93 -11.67
C ARG A 50 1.05 4.06 -12.04
N ASP A 51 0.71 3.06 -11.24
CA ASP A 51 -0.19 2.01 -11.70
C ASP A 51 -1.53 2.08 -10.94
N THR A 52 -2.50 2.77 -11.52
CA THR A 52 -3.91 2.52 -11.19
C THR A 52 -4.32 1.24 -11.92
N ILE A 53 -4.82 0.26 -11.17
CA ILE A 53 -5.32 -0.99 -11.75
C ILE A 53 -6.83 -0.90 -11.82
N ASP A 54 -7.38 -1.05 -13.02
CA ASP A 54 -8.83 -1.12 -13.24
C ASP A 54 -9.14 -2.30 -14.16
N LEU A 55 -9.57 -3.39 -13.55
CA LEU A 55 -9.95 -4.62 -14.26
C LEU A 55 -11.47 -4.82 -14.27
N GLY A 56 -12.26 -3.79 -13.93
CA GLY A 56 -13.71 -3.86 -13.79
C GLY A 56 -14.18 -4.59 -12.52
N PHE A 57 -13.62 -5.75 -12.22
CA PHE A 57 -13.90 -6.53 -11.00
C PHE A 57 -12.93 -6.23 -9.83
N MET A 58 -11.82 -5.55 -10.14
CA MET A 58 -10.82 -5.10 -9.18
C MET A 58 -10.44 -3.67 -9.55
N TYR A 59 -10.35 -2.82 -8.53
CA TYR A 59 -9.90 -1.45 -8.67
C TYR A 59 -8.86 -1.18 -7.59
N SER A 60 -7.67 -0.71 -7.97
CA SER A 60 -6.66 -0.32 -6.98
C SER A 60 -5.84 0.88 -7.40
N ARG A 61 -5.34 1.60 -6.39
CA ARG A 61 -4.40 2.70 -6.55
C ARG A 61 -3.28 2.55 -5.52
N GLY A 62 -2.04 2.76 -5.96
CA GLY A 62 -0.85 2.63 -5.12
C GLY A 62 -0.17 3.96 -4.84
N ALA A 63 0.34 4.15 -3.62
CA ALA A 63 1.15 5.32 -3.24
C ALA A 63 2.32 4.89 -2.34
N SER A 64 3.43 5.62 -2.40
CA SER A 64 4.59 5.43 -1.54
C SER A 64 4.65 6.55 -0.50
N ASP A 65 4.68 6.21 0.79
CA ASP A 65 4.80 7.22 1.83
C ASP A 65 6.25 7.75 1.95
N PRO A 66 6.50 8.84 2.69
CA PRO A 66 7.84 9.40 2.87
C PRO A 66 8.86 8.45 3.51
N ASP A 67 8.40 7.41 4.21
CA ASP A 67 9.25 6.40 4.85
C ASP A 67 9.60 5.24 3.89
N GLY A 68 9.07 5.27 2.66
CA GLY A 68 9.32 4.26 1.63
C GLY A 68 8.39 3.06 1.68
N HIS A 69 7.35 3.08 2.53
CA HIS A 69 6.34 2.02 2.53
C HIS A 69 5.48 2.08 1.27
N GLN A 70 5.07 0.92 0.79
CA GLN A 70 4.20 0.80 -0.37
C GLN A 70 2.77 0.56 0.11
N LEU A 71 1.86 1.47 -0.17
CA LEU A 71 0.44 1.37 0.19
C LEU A 71 -0.39 1.11 -1.06
N ASP A 72 -1.15 0.03 -1.11
CA ASP A 72 -2.11 -0.28 -2.17
C ASP A 72 -3.53 -0.24 -1.60
N PHE A 73 -4.39 0.61 -2.14
CA PHE A 73 -5.80 0.67 -1.76
C PHE A 73 -6.59 -0.12 -2.79
N VAL A 74 -7.34 -1.14 -2.36
CA VAL A 74 -7.89 -2.16 -3.26
C VAL A 74 -9.35 -2.41 -2.97
N TRP A 75 -10.19 -2.31 -3.99
CA TRP A 75 -11.54 -2.83 -4.00
C TRP A 75 -11.63 -4.10 -4.86
N MET A 76 -12.36 -5.09 -4.37
CA MET A 76 -12.70 -6.34 -5.06
C MET A 76 -14.22 -6.47 -5.13
N GLY A 77 -14.78 -6.60 -6.33
CA GLY A 77 -16.20 -6.90 -6.48
C GLY A 77 -16.55 -8.26 -5.87
N MET A 78 -17.66 -8.35 -5.16
CA MET A 78 -18.14 -9.56 -4.44
C MET A 78 -18.34 -10.83 -5.32
N SER A 79 -18.15 -10.75 -6.64
CA SER A 79 -18.21 -11.88 -7.59
C SER A 79 -16.88 -12.15 -8.31
N ALA A 80 -15.79 -11.53 -7.87
CA ALA A 80 -14.55 -11.37 -8.63
C ALA A 80 -13.46 -12.43 -8.39
N ALA A 81 -13.59 -13.27 -7.36
CA ALA A 81 -12.67 -14.39 -7.20
C ALA A 81 -13.04 -15.49 -8.22
N PRO A 82 -12.15 -15.84 -9.17
CA PRO A 82 -12.33 -17.06 -9.93
C PRO A 82 -12.43 -18.22 -8.94
N LYS A 83 -13.37 -19.13 -9.18
CA LYS A 83 -13.53 -20.36 -8.38
C LYS A 83 -12.34 -21.29 -8.59
#